data_AF-A0A453ABD2-F1
#
_entry.id   AF-A0A453ABD2-F1
#
_cell.length_a   1.000
_cell.length_b   1.000
_cell.length_c   1.000
_cell.angle_alpha   90.00
_cell.angle_beta   90.00
_cell.angle_gamma   90.00
#
_symmetry.space_group_name_H-M   'P 1'
#
loop_
_entity.id
_entity.type
_entity.pdbx_description
1 polymer ?
#
loop_
_entity_poly.entity_id
_entity_poly.type
_entity_poly.pdbx_seq_one_letter_code
_entity_poly.pdbx_strand_id
1 'polypeptide(L)'
;MQVFLIGICLPMYAIHSSDQPLGIWDLVATIVCIAGVVIAYFADTQLHQFVTRNEKLKQLGEPTVPTLEDGLWGYSRHPNYFGEQLWWWGVYLFAWNLGQRWMFIGALVNSMCLGYVTVLVERRMLKQEHRAEAYRLYQKRTSVLIPWFRKSLPEPKEKET
;
A
#
# COMPACT_ATOMS: atom_id res chain seq x y z
N MET A 1 0.40 16.10 0.32
CA MET A 1 1.77 16.61 0.03
C MET A 1 2.42 17.33 1.22
N GLN A 2 1.68 18.05 2.07
CA GLN A 2 2.25 18.70 3.28
C GLN A 2 2.61 17.74 4.43
N VAL A 3 1.92 16.60 4.56
CA VAL A 3 2.17 15.61 5.62
C VAL A 3 3.53 14.89 5.44
N PHE A 4 3.98 14.71 4.20
CA PHE A 4 5.28 14.11 3.88
C PHE A 4 6.47 14.99 4.29
N LEU A 5 6.34 16.31 4.20
CA LEU A 5 7.37 17.27 4.63
C LEU A 5 7.56 17.25 6.15
N ILE A 6 6.48 17.19 6.93
CA ILE A 6 6.55 17.06 8.39
C ILE A 6 7.17 15.71 8.79
N GLY A 7 6.85 14.64 8.05
CA GLY A 7 7.41 13.31 8.24
C GLY A 7 8.91 13.20 7.97
N ILE A 8 9.47 14.00 7.07
CA ILE A 8 10.93 14.07 6.78
C ILE A 8 11.65 14.98 7.79
N CYS A 9 11.02 16.08 8.21
CA CYS A 9 11.65 17.05 9.12
C CYS A 9 11.78 16.58 10.57
N LEU A 10 10.85 15.75 11.08
CA LEU A 10 10.90 15.23 12.45
C LEU A 10 12.12 14.33 12.73
N PRO A 11 12.46 13.33 11.87
CA PRO A 11 13.69 12.56 12.02
C PRO A 11 14.95 13.42 11.88
N MET A 12 14.96 14.38 10.94
CA MET A 12 16.10 15.28 10.78
C MET A 12 16.32 16.18 12.01
N TYR A 13 15.25 16.67 12.62
CA TYR A 13 15.34 17.43 13.88
C TYR A 13 15.86 16.56 15.03
N ALA A 14 15.39 15.31 15.14
CA ALA A 14 15.87 14.37 16.15
C ALA A 14 17.37 14.02 15.97
N ILE A 15 17.83 13.85 14.72
CA ILE A 15 19.24 13.62 14.39
C ILE A 15 20.09 14.85 14.72
N HIS A 16 19.60 16.06 14.42
CA HIS A 16 20.33 17.30 14.73
C HIS A 16 20.38 17.61 16.24
N SER A 17 19.41 17.11 17.01
CA SER A 17 19.30 17.36 18.45
C SER A 17 20.03 16.31 19.31
N SER A 18 20.65 15.30 18.70
CA SER A 18 21.26 14.17 19.39
C SER A 18 22.74 14.04 19.03
N ASP A 19 23.62 14.07 20.03
CA ASP A 19 25.06 13.80 19.89
C ASP A 19 25.38 12.29 19.71
N GLN A 20 24.37 11.44 19.49
CA GLN A 20 24.56 10.01 19.26
C GLN A 20 25.05 9.77 17.83
N PRO A 21 26.14 9.01 17.62
CA PRO A 21 26.60 8.66 16.29
C PRO A 21 25.55 7.81 15.55
N LEU A 22 25.35 8.09 14.26
CA LEU A 22 24.43 7.32 13.41
C LEU A 22 24.77 5.82 13.46
N GLY A 23 23.83 5.03 13.95
CA GLY A 23 23.97 3.59 14.05
C GLY A 23 23.51 2.88 12.77
N ILE A 24 23.88 1.60 12.64
CA ILE A 24 23.40 0.72 11.56
C ILE A 24 21.87 0.65 11.56
N TRP A 25 21.23 0.73 12.73
CA TRP A 25 19.77 0.73 12.86
C TRP A 25 19.10 1.99 12.29
N ASP A 26 19.76 3.15 12.36
CA ASP A 26 19.26 4.38 11.74
C ASP A 26 19.31 4.28 10.21
N LEU A 27 20.36 3.66 9.67
CA LEU A 27 20.46 3.36 8.25
C LEU A 27 19.36 2.37 7.80
N VAL A 28 19.15 1.28 8.56
CA VAL A 28 18.09 0.31 8.28
C VAL A 28 16.71 0.99 8.30
N ALA A 29 16.42 1.78 9.34
CA ALA A 29 15.17 2.51 9.46
C ALA A 29 14.97 3.50 8.28
N THR A 30 16.04 4.20 7.87
CA THR A 30 16.04 5.10 6.71
C THR A 30 15.69 4.35 5.42
N ILE A 31 16.34 3.21 5.17
CA ILE A 31 16.09 2.39 3.97
C ILE A 31 14.65 1.90 3.95
N VAL A 32 14.13 1.42 5.09
CA VAL A 32 12.74 0.97 5.22
C VAL A 32 11.75 2.10 4.93
N CYS A 33 11.98 3.29 5.49
CA CYS A 33 11.16 4.47 5.22
C CYS A 33 11.17 4.85 3.74
N ILE A 34 12.36 4.96 3.13
CA ILE A 34 12.51 5.32 1.71
C ILE A 34 11.80 4.27 0.82
N ALA A 35 12.00 2.98 1.09
CA ALA A 35 11.33 1.92 0.36
C ALA A 35 9.80 2.04 0.47
N GLY A 36 9.28 2.34 1.66
CA GLY A 36 7.85 2.58 1.87
C GLY A 36 7.31 3.74 1.03
N VAL A 37 8.01 4.88 1.03
CA VAL A 37 7.63 6.06 0.21
C VAL A 37 7.67 5.74 -1.27
N VAL A 38 8.72 5.06 -1.74
CA VAL A 38 8.89 4.70 -3.15
C VAL A 38 7.76 3.77 -3.61
N ILE A 39 7.45 2.73 -2.83
CA ILE A 39 6.35 1.80 -3.12
C ILE A 39 5.02 2.54 -3.18
N ALA A 40 4.73 3.38 -2.18
CA ALA A 40 3.50 4.16 -2.14
C ALA A 40 3.37 5.11 -3.34
N TYR A 41 4.44 5.82 -3.68
CA TYR A 41 4.48 6.73 -4.81
C TYR A 41 4.18 6.03 -6.15
N PHE A 42 4.84 4.89 -6.42
CA PHE A 42 4.59 4.13 -7.64
C PHE A 42 3.18 3.52 -7.66
N ALA A 43 2.70 3.00 -6.54
CA ALA A 43 1.36 2.45 -6.42
C ALA A 43 0.27 3.50 -6.70
N ASP A 44 0.38 4.68 -6.09
CA ASP A 44 -0.57 5.77 -6.27
C ASP A 44 -0.52 6.33 -7.69
N THR A 45 0.68 6.41 -8.30
CA THR A 45 0.83 6.84 -9.69
C THR A 45 0.12 5.86 -10.65
N GLN A 46 0.29 4.56 -10.45
CA GLN A 46 -0.39 3.52 -11.23
C GLN A 46 -1.92 3.61 -11.06
N LEU A 47 -2.39 3.80 -9.82
CA LEU A 47 -3.81 3.94 -9.52
C LEU A 47 -4.42 5.19 -10.16
N HIS A 48 -3.72 6.33 -10.05
CA HIS A 48 -4.17 7.59 -10.65
C HIS A 48 -4.30 7.45 -12.17
N GLN A 49 -3.27 6.90 -12.84
CA GLN A 49 -3.31 6.67 -14.29
C GLN A 49 -4.47 5.75 -14.69
N PHE A 50 -4.74 4.71 -13.92
CA PHE A 50 -5.87 3.81 -14.15
C PHE A 50 -7.23 4.50 -14.01
N VAL A 51 -7.42 5.31 -12.95
CA VAL A 51 -8.65 6.07 -12.73
C VAL A 51 -8.86 7.07 -13.85
N THR A 52 -7.85 7.88 -14.19
CA THR A 52 -7.92 8.86 -15.28
C THR A 52 -8.22 8.21 -16.63
N ARG A 53 -7.62 7.03 -16.91
CA ARG A 53 -7.93 6.27 -18.13
C ARG A 53 -9.39 5.83 -18.16
N ASN A 54 -9.91 5.28 -17.06
CA ASN A 54 -11.30 4.85 -16.97
C ASN A 54 -12.29 6.01 -17.06
N GLU A 55 -11.96 7.17 -16.50
CA GLU A 55 -12.78 8.38 -16.64
C GLU A 55 -12.88 8.82 -18.10
N LYS A 56 -11.77 8.80 -18.85
CA LYS A 56 -11.76 9.10 -20.29
C LYS A 56 -12.60 8.10 -21.09
N LEU A 57 -12.45 6.79 -20.84
CA LEU A 57 -13.26 5.76 -21.51
C LEU A 57 -14.75 5.98 -21.26
N LYS A 58 -15.13 6.29 -20.01
CA LYS A 58 -16.52 6.58 -19.65
C LYS A 58 -17.07 7.82 -20.38
N GLN A 59 -16.26 8.87 -20.55
CA GLN A 59 -16.64 10.06 -21.32
C GLN A 59 -16.84 9.76 -22.81
N LEU A 60 -16.09 8.80 -23.36
CA LEU A 60 -16.19 8.35 -24.75
C LEU A 60 -17.30 7.30 -24.98
N GLY A 61 -17.97 6.85 -23.91
CA GLY A 61 -18.98 5.79 -23.98
C GLY A 61 -18.38 4.38 -24.16
N GLU A 62 -17.07 4.23 -23.98
CA GLU A 62 -16.37 2.96 -24.12
C GLU A 62 -16.40 2.13 -22.83
N PRO A 63 -16.30 0.79 -22.93
CA PRO A 63 -16.26 -0.08 -21.76
C PRO A 63 -15.01 0.20 -20.91
N THR A 64 -15.22 0.49 -19.62
CA THR A 64 -14.12 0.74 -18.66
C THR A 64 -13.45 -0.55 -18.20
N VAL A 65 -12.17 -0.47 -17.83
CA VAL A 65 -11.42 -1.61 -17.29
C VAL A 65 -11.82 -1.86 -15.82
N PRO A 66 -12.21 -3.10 -15.47
CA PRO A 66 -12.85 -3.39 -14.18
C PRO A 66 -11.89 -3.56 -13.00
N THR A 67 -10.61 -3.85 -13.22
CA THR A 67 -9.60 -4.01 -12.16
C THR A 67 -8.23 -3.55 -12.65
N LEU A 68 -7.42 -2.99 -11.75
CA LEU A 68 -6.02 -2.70 -12.03
C LEU A 68 -5.20 -3.90 -11.60
N GLU A 69 -4.77 -4.70 -12.57
CA GLU A 69 -4.00 -5.92 -12.33
C GLU A 69 -2.57 -5.81 -12.85
N ASP A 70 -2.05 -4.61 -13.07
CA ASP A 70 -0.71 -4.38 -13.62
C ASP A 70 0.24 -3.82 -12.57
N GLY A 71 1.54 -4.01 -12.78
CA GLY A 71 2.57 -3.46 -11.91
C GLY A 71 2.46 -3.95 -10.46
N LEU A 72 2.50 -3.02 -9.50
CA LEU A 72 2.48 -3.32 -8.07
C LEU A 72 1.12 -3.87 -7.62
N TRP A 73 0.05 -3.43 -8.27
CA TRP A 73 -1.32 -3.90 -8.02
C TRP A 73 -1.54 -5.34 -8.47
N GLY A 74 -0.61 -5.86 -9.28
CA GLY A 74 -0.54 -7.27 -9.61
C GLY A 74 -0.07 -8.18 -8.47
N TYR A 75 0.71 -7.65 -7.52
CA TYR A 75 1.30 -8.42 -6.42
C TYR A 75 0.55 -8.23 -5.10
N SER A 76 -0.06 -7.07 -4.92
CA SER A 76 -0.86 -6.73 -3.75
C SER A 76 -2.09 -5.94 -4.17
N ARG A 77 -3.20 -6.10 -3.46
CA ARG A 77 -4.43 -5.35 -3.67
C ARG A 77 -4.37 -3.93 -3.15
N HIS A 78 -3.50 -3.65 -2.19
CA HIS A 78 -3.27 -2.32 -1.64
C HIS A 78 -1.76 -2.07 -1.43
N PRO A 79 -0.98 -2.00 -2.54
CA PRO A 79 0.47 -1.82 -2.45
C PRO A 79 0.85 -0.46 -1.85
N ASN A 80 0.00 0.56 -2.01
CA ASN A 80 0.18 1.86 -1.37
C ASN A 80 0.08 1.77 0.17
N TYR A 81 -0.86 1.00 0.69
CA TYR A 81 -1.00 0.78 2.13
C TYR A 81 0.18 -0.02 2.68
N PHE A 82 0.74 -0.95 1.91
CA PHE A 82 1.99 -1.60 2.29
C PHE A 82 3.15 -0.60 2.40
N GLY A 83 3.26 0.35 1.46
CA GLY A 83 4.24 1.43 1.54
C GLY A 83 4.05 2.32 2.78
N GLU A 84 2.81 2.67 3.11
CA GLU A 84 2.49 3.43 4.33
C GLU A 84 2.85 2.65 5.61
N GLN A 85 2.60 1.34 5.62
CA GLN A 85 2.99 0.49 6.73
C GLN A 85 4.51 0.45 6.90
N LEU A 86 5.26 0.25 5.82
CA LEU A 86 6.73 0.29 5.86
C LEU A 86 7.24 1.63 6.41
N TRP A 87 6.63 2.74 6.02
CA TRP A 87 6.96 4.06 6.56
C TRP A 87 6.77 4.12 8.09
N TRP A 88 5.59 3.75 8.61
CA TRP A 88 5.32 3.81 10.05
C TRP A 88 6.18 2.84 10.87
N TRP A 89 6.43 1.64 10.35
CA TRP A 89 7.33 0.68 10.97
C TRP A 89 8.79 1.15 10.92
N GLY A 90 9.21 1.83 9.86
CA GLY A 90 10.52 2.49 9.78
C GLY A 90 10.69 3.62 10.79
N VAL A 91 9.67 4.47 10.97
CA VAL A 91 9.65 5.51 12.02
C VAL A 91 9.74 4.88 13.41
N TYR A 92 9.03 3.77 13.64
CA TYR A 92 9.15 3.03 14.89
C TYR A 92 10.57 2.47 15.12
N LEU A 93 11.27 2.00 14.08
CA LEU A 93 12.66 1.54 14.22
C LEU A 93 13.60 2.66 14.71
N PHE A 94 13.41 3.90 14.27
CA PHE A 94 14.14 5.04 14.83
C PHE A 94 13.82 5.25 16.32
N ALA A 95 12.55 5.23 16.68
CA ALA A 95 12.12 5.38 18.08
C ALA A 95 12.66 4.26 18.98
N TRP A 96 12.67 3.02 18.47
CA TRP A 96 13.23 1.87 19.15
C TRP A 96 14.72 2.04 19.43
N ASN A 97 15.48 2.54 18.43
CA ASN A 97 16.92 2.80 18.57
C ASN A 97 17.20 3.86 19.65
N LEU A 98 16.33 4.88 19.76
CA LEU A 98 16.38 5.92 20.81
C LEU A 98 15.85 5.45 22.18
N GLY A 99 15.51 4.17 22.34
CA GLY A 99 14.97 3.60 23.59
C GLY A 99 13.49 3.89 23.84
N GLN A 100 12.81 4.59 22.92
CA GLN A 100 11.39 4.97 23.02
C GLN A 100 10.47 3.86 22.51
N ARG A 101 10.60 2.66 23.09
CA ARG A 101 9.92 1.45 22.61
C ARG A 101 8.40 1.57 22.60
N TRP A 102 7.82 2.38 23.49
CA TRP A 102 6.37 2.61 23.59
C TRP A 102 5.76 3.21 22.31
N MET A 103 6.56 3.83 21.44
CA MET A 103 6.09 4.38 20.16
C MET A 103 5.58 3.32 19.17
N PHE A 104 5.79 2.02 19.44
CA PHE A 104 5.20 0.93 18.66
C PHE A 104 3.67 1.02 18.57
N ILE A 105 3.03 1.62 19.59
CA ILE A 105 1.58 1.83 19.63
C ILE A 105 1.12 2.66 18.43
N GLY A 106 1.92 3.66 18.00
CA GLY A 106 1.60 4.48 16.83
C GLY A 106 1.54 3.65 15.54
N ALA A 107 2.58 2.84 15.29
CA ALA A 107 2.61 1.94 14.14
C ALA A 107 1.48 0.89 14.18
N LEU A 108 1.16 0.38 15.38
CA LEU A 108 0.07 -0.57 15.58
C LEU A 108 -1.30 0.05 15.29
N VAL A 109 -1.58 1.24 15.82
CA VAL A 109 -2.85 1.94 15.60
C VAL A 109 -3.01 2.30 14.12
N ASN A 110 -1.95 2.79 13.46
CA ASN A 110 -1.99 3.04 12.02
C ASN A 110 -2.29 1.75 11.24
N SER A 111 -1.61 0.64 11.58
CA SER A 111 -1.86 -0.67 10.98
C SER A 111 -3.32 -1.13 11.10
N MET A 112 -3.92 -0.94 12.28
CA MET A 112 -5.33 -1.29 12.51
C MET A 112 -6.28 -0.38 11.72
N CYS A 113 -5.99 0.92 11.68
CA CYS A 113 -6.76 1.89 10.90
C CYS A 113 -6.75 1.54 9.40
N LEU A 114 -5.56 1.28 8.84
CA LEU A 114 -5.43 0.86 7.44
C LEU A 114 -6.11 -0.46 7.15
N GLY A 115 -6.04 -1.43 8.07
CA GLY A 115 -6.79 -2.69 7.96
C GLY A 115 -8.30 -2.45 7.88
N TYR A 116 -8.83 -1.55 8.70
CA TYR A 116 -10.25 -1.18 8.67
C TYR A 116 -10.64 -0.47 7.37
N VAL A 117 -9.85 0.52 6.93
CA VAL A 117 -10.07 1.25 5.68
C VAL A 117 -10.03 0.30 4.48
N THR A 118 -9.08 -0.63 4.46
CA THR A 118 -8.98 -1.69 3.45
C THR A 118 -10.30 -2.43 3.33
N VAL A 119 -10.83 -2.97 4.43
CA VAL A 119 -12.10 -3.70 4.43
C VAL A 119 -13.25 -2.84 3.92
N LEU A 120 -13.30 -1.56 4.29
CA LEU A 120 -14.33 -0.64 3.84
C LEU A 120 -14.27 -0.39 2.33
N VAL A 121 -13.07 -0.19 1.78
CA VAL A 121 -12.83 0.01 0.35
C VAL A 121 -13.21 -1.24 -0.44
N GLU A 122 -12.77 -2.43 -0.01
CA GLU A 122 -13.09 -3.67 -0.71
C GLU A 122 -14.61 -3.93 -0.73
N ARG A 123 -15.29 -3.68 0.40
CA ARG A 123 -16.76 -3.78 0.46
C ARG A 123 -17.44 -2.79 -0.48
N ARG A 124 -16.90 -1.59 -0.64
CA ARG A 124 -17.44 -0.59 -1.58
C ARG A 124 -17.26 -1.04 -3.03
N MET A 125 -16.11 -1.63 -3.38
CA MET A 125 -15.87 -2.17 -4.71
C MET A 125 -16.82 -3.34 -5.03
N LEU A 126 -17.07 -4.23 -4.07
CA LEU A 126 -18.00 -5.36 -4.23
C LEU A 126 -19.47 -4.94 -4.37
N LYS A 127 -19.86 -3.73 -3.95
CA LYS A 127 -21.21 -3.19 -4.15
C LYS A 127 -21.45 -2.69 -5.57
N GLN A 128 -20.40 -2.53 -6.37
CA GLN A 128 -20.52 -2.06 -7.74
C GLN A 128 -20.74 -3.25 -8.69
N GLU A 129 -22.00 -3.55 -9.02
CA GLU A 129 -22.36 -4.76 -9.80
C GLU A 129 -21.53 -4.91 -11.09
N HIS A 130 -21.34 -3.83 -11.85
CA HIS A 130 -20.56 -3.82 -13.10
C HIS A 130 -19.09 -4.27 -12.97
N ARG A 131 -18.52 -4.26 -11.76
CA ARG A 131 -17.11 -4.65 -11.50
C ARG A 131 -16.96 -5.71 -10.42
N ALA A 132 -18.05 -6.07 -9.75
CA ALA A 132 -18.03 -6.96 -8.59
C ALA A 132 -17.50 -8.36 -8.95
N GLU A 133 -17.88 -8.90 -10.10
CA GLU A 133 -17.43 -10.23 -10.53
C GLU A 133 -15.93 -10.27 -10.84
N ALA A 134 -15.44 -9.32 -11.65
CA ALA A 134 -14.02 -9.15 -11.93
C ALA A 134 -13.21 -8.92 -10.65
N TYR A 135 -13.71 -8.09 -9.73
CA TYR A 135 -13.05 -7.84 -8.46
C TYR A 135 -12.99 -9.08 -7.56
N ARG A 136 -14.04 -9.92 -7.53
CA ARG A 136 -14.00 -11.22 -6.81
C ARG A 136 -12.93 -12.15 -7.38
N LEU A 137 -12.76 -12.18 -8.70
CA LEU A 137 -11.71 -12.96 -9.34
C LEU A 137 -10.32 -12.46 -8.93
N TYR A 138 -10.15 -11.14 -8.93
CA TYR A 138 -8.93 -10.47 -8.49
C TYR A 138 -8.61 -10.75 -7.01
N GLN A 139 -9.59 -10.70 -6.10
CA GLN A 139 -9.41 -11.04 -4.69
C GLN A 139 -8.91 -12.47 -4.45
N LYS A 140 -9.26 -13.43 -5.33
CA LYS A 140 -8.79 -14.81 -5.24
C LYS A 140 -7.35 -14.99 -5.70
N ARG A 141 -6.86 -14.14 -6.61
CA ARG A 141 -5.53 -14.24 -7.23
C ARG A 141 -4.47 -13.41 -6.51
N THR A 142 -4.88 -12.32 -5.86
CA THR A 142 -3.97 -11.29 -5.36
C THR A 142 -4.04 -11.14 -3.83
N SER A 143 -2.87 -11.07 -3.19
CA SER A 143 -2.71 -10.83 -1.75
C SER A 143 -3.31 -9.47 -1.34
N VAL A 144 -3.79 -9.34 -0.10
CA VAL A 144 -4.42 -8.09 0.38
C VAL A 144 -3.39 -6.96 0.50
N LEU A 145 -2.27 -7.23 1.19
CA LEU A 145 -1.36 -6.20 1.66
C LEU A 145 0.10 -6.53 1.32
N ILE A 146 0.56 -7.72 1.69
CA ILE A 146 1.94 -8.15 1.44
C ILE A 146 2.08 -8.49 -0.05
N PRO A 147 3.02 -7.88 -0.79
CA PRO A 147 3.30 -8.23 -2.18
C PRO A 147 3.68 -9.71 -2.25
N TRP A 148 2.82 -10.53 -2.88
CA TRP A 148 3.04 -11.96 -3.01
C TRP A 148 2.70 -12.43 -4.41
N PHE A 149 3.36 -13.49 -4.87
CA PHE A 149 3.16 -14.02 -6.21
C PHE A 149 1.69 -14.40 -6.45
N ARG A 150 1.17 -14.06 -7.64
CA ARG A 150 -0.21 -14.37 -8.04
C ARG A 150 -0.46 -15.86 -8.02
N LYS A 151 -1.62 -16.25 -7.50
CA LYS A 151 -2.12 -17.61 -7.65
C LYS A 151 -2.82 -17.74 -8.99
N SER A 152 -2.42 -18.70 -9.83
CA SER A 152 -3.20 -19.11 -10.99
C SER A 152 -4.48 -19.77 -10.50
N LEU A 153 -5.64 -19.29 -10.97
CA LEU A 153 -6.88 -20.04 -10.75
C LEU A 153 -6.84 -21.28 -11.64
N PRO A 154 -7.20 -22.48 -11.13
CA PRO A 154 -7.40 -23.63 -11.99
C PRO A 154 -8.47 -23.28 -13.02
N GLU A 155 -8.22 -23.60 -14.29
CA GLU A 155 -9.21 -23.45 -15.35
C GLU A 155 -10.49 -24.22 -14.96
N PRO A 156 -11.68 -23.65 -15.23
CA PRO A 156 -12.91 -24.38 -15.00
C PRO A 156 -12.85 -25.63 -15.89
N LYS A 157 -12.81 -26.82 -15.27
CA LYS A 157 -12.91 -28.08 -15.99
C LYS A 157 -14.13 -28.00 -16.89
N GLU A 158 -13.92 -27.97 -18.21
CA GLU A 158 -14.99 -28.19 -19.16
C GLU A 158 -15.68 -29.48 -18.74
N LYS A 159 -16.98 -29.37 -18.44
CA LYS A 159 -17.80 -30.56 -18.23
C LYS A 159 -17.89 -31.22 -19.60
N GLU A 160 -17.12 -32.29 -19.80
CA GLU A 160 -17.32 -33.22 -20.91
C GLU A 160 -18.79 -33.67 -20.88
N THR A 161 -19.57 -33.17 -21.84
CA THR A 161 -20.91 -33.66 -22.20
C THR A 161 -20.82 -34.76 -23.23
#